data_AF-A0A9P1FIX5-F1
#
_entry.id   AF-A0A9P1FIX5-F1
#
_cell.length_a   1.000
_cell.length_b   1.000
_cell.length_c   1.000
_cell.angle_alpha   90.00
_cell.angle_beta   90.00
_cell.angle_gamma   90.00
#
_symmetry.space_group_name_H-M   'P 1'
#
loop_
_entity.id
_entity.type
_entity.pdbx_description
1 polymer ?
#
loop_
_entity_poly.entity_id
_entity_poly.type
_entity_poly.pdbx_seq_one_letter_code
_entity_poly.pdbx_strand_id
1 'polypeptide(L)'
;MQGHQESVRGTRHLSLLNQEICNRGFMRLLGLGKHRFQTIASASRAGLDKCPMDERFLPRAAKEPSVKRQAVYDFLHALWEQAGETLPDPNHTGSNKRPRQGQHRFDDKSLPRTDLRHIPPGKFMDYLRLCRLENPDLLISRKLFTSVWMVDFQNKLRIRQTGHHAKCSVCIRHRLIIKRKCHFANFLDNPHLKGIGGLTRDSLIDKFWRRRNVAQSLSDVVLRTKRFMSDAEYQPKVFLYLPACQAMKVAMAPSPPGQWFNDV
;
A
#
# COMPACT_ATOMS: atom_id res chain seq x y z
N MET A 1 -31.11 12.47 -61.32
CA MET A 1 -31.39 13.05 -59.99
C MET A 1 -30.15 12.93 -59.13
N GLN A 2 -29.33 13.99 -59.09
CA GLN A 2 -28.10 14.07 -58.29
C GLN A 2 -28.27 15.24 -57.32
N GLY A 3 -28.83 14.95 -56.15
CA GLY A 3 -28.88 15.88 -55.02
C GLY A 3 -27.98 15.34 -53.91
N HIS A 4 -26.67 15.52 -54.05
CA HIS A 4 -25.76 15.27 -52.93
C HIS A 4 -25.98 16.39 -51.92
N GLN A 5 -26.76 16.10 -50.87
CA GLN A 5 -26.87 16.95 -49.70
C GLN A 5 -25.49 17.17 -49.10
N GLU A 6 -25.15 18.44 -48.89
CA GLU A 6 -23.94 18.86 -48.19
C GLU A 6 -23.89 18.16 -46.82
N SER A 7 -22.95 17.23 -46.68
CA SER A 7 -22.68 16.60 -45.39
C SER A 7 -22.26 17.68 -44.40
N VAL A 8 -23.02 17.83 -43.32
CA VAL A 8 -22.70 18.75 -42.23
C VAL A 8 -21.35 18.31 -41.66
N ARG A 9 -20.31 19.12 -41.94
CA ARG A 9 -18.90 18.83 -41.62
C ARG A 9 -18.76 18.32 -40.18
N GLY A 10 -18.12 17.15 -40.04
CA GLY A 10 -17.82 16.53 -38.74
C GLY A 10 -18.79 15.45 -38.28
N THR A 11 -19.93 15.28 -38.97
CA THR A 11 -20.83 14.16 -38.68
C THR A 11 -20.28 12.90 -39.34
N ARG A 12 -19.92 11.88 -38.55
CA ARG A 12 -19.52 10.58 -39.10
C ARG A 12 -20.78 9.85 -39.56
N HIS A 13 -20.81 9.45 -40.83
CA HIS A 13 -21.91 8.70 -41.45
C HIS A 13 -21.53 7.21 -41.56
N LEU A 14 -22.54 6.35 -41.57
CA LEU A 14 -22.42 4.94 -41.93
C LEU A 14 -23.35 4.66 -43.12
N SER A 15 -22.92 3.82 -44.04
CA SER A 15 -23.78 3.34 -45.12
C SER A 15 -24.38 2.00 -44.70
N LEU A 16 -25.70 1.94 -44.57
CA LEU A 16 -26.47 0.72 -44.29
C LEU A 16 -27.46 0.52 -45.43
N LEU A 17 -27.42 -0.63 -46.13
CA LEU A 17 -28.32 -0.92 -47.25
C LEU A 17 -28.32 0.20 -48.33
N ASN A 18 -27.14 0.73 -48.67
CA ASN A 18 -26.95 1.86 -49.60
C ASN A 18 -27.61 3.18 -49.17
N GLN A 19 -28.02 3.31 -47.91
CA GLN A 19 -28.49 4.57 -47.34
C GLN A 19 -27.47 5.12 -46.35
N GLU A 20 -27.20 6.43 -46.44
CA GLU A 20 -26.35 7.09 -45.46
C GLU A 20 -27.13 7.45 -44.21
N ILE A 21 -26.63 6.99 -43.06
CA ILE A 21 -27.24 7.22 -41.76
C ILE A 21 -26.21 7.92 -40.86
N CYS A 22 -26.66 8.90 -40.08
CA CYS A 22 -25.83 9.53 -39.06
C CYS A 22 -25.53 8.53 -37.92
N ASN A 23 -24.25 8.37 -37.57
CA ASN A 23 -23.81 7.48 -36.47
C ASN A 23 -24.54 7.78 -35.15
N ARG A 24 -24.83 9.06 -34.85
CA ARG A 24 -25.52 9.45 -33.62
C ARG A 24 -26.98 9.01 -33.63
N GLY A 25 -27.66 9.13 -34.77
CA GLY A 25 -29.03 8.65 -34.94
C GLY A 25 -29.10 7.13 -34.77
N PHE A 26 -28.21 6.41 -35.46
CA PHE A 26 -28.10 4.95 -35.36
C PHE A 26 -27.80 4.47 -33.93
N MET A 27 -26.85 5.09 -33.25
CA MET A 27 -26.53 4.77 -31.85
C MET A 27 -27.72 4.99 -30.92
N ARG A 28 -28.50 6.07 -31.11
CA ARG A 28 -29.71 6.33 -30.31
C ARG A 28 -30.81 5.32 -30.60
N LEU A 29 -31.05 5.01 -31.87
CA LEU A 29 -32.07 4.06 -32.30
C LEU A 29 -31.85 2.66 -31.70
N LEU A 30 -30.60 2.20 -31.67
CA LEU A 30 -30.24 0.88 -31.13
C LEU A 30 -29.86 0.89 -29.64
N GLY A 31 -29.92 2.05 -28.97
CA GLY A 31 -29.48 2.18 -27.57
C GLY A 31 -28.02 1.77 -27.35
N LEU A 32 -27.14 2.08 -28.32
CA LEU A 32 -25.70 1.77 -28.30
C LEU A 32 -24.89 2.96 -27.79
N GLY A 33 -23.98 2.70 -26.85
CA GLY A 33 -22.97 3.67 -26.45
C GLY A 33 -21.84 3.82 -27.48
N LYS A 34 -21.17 4.98 -27.49
CA LYS A 34 -20.08 5.33 -28.42
C LYS A 34 -19.01 4.24 -28.56
N HIS A 35 -18.50 3.73 -27.44
CA HIS A 35 -17.43 2.71 -27.46
C HIS A 35 -17.90 1.40 -28.09
N ARG A 36 -19.16 0.98 -27.85
CA ARG A 36 -19.72 -0.25 -28.42
C ARG A 36 -19.91 -0.13 -29.92
N PHE A 37 -20.46 1.01 -30.35
CA PHE A 37 -20.58 1.32 -31.77
C PHE A 37 -19.20 1.25 -32.44
N GLN A 38 -18.15 1.80 -31.83
CA GLN A 38 -16.80 1.70 -32.36
C GLN A 38 -16.30 0.25 -32.44
N THR A 39 -16.55 -0.58 -31.43
CA THR A 39 -16.18 -2.00 -31.42
C THR A 39 -16.90 -2.77 -32.52
N ILE A 40 -18.22 -2.65 -32.62
CA ILE A 40 -19.05 -3.31 -33.66
C ILE A 40 -18.64 -2.83 -35.06
N ALA A 41 -18.53 -1.51 -35.25
CA ALA A 41 -18.14 -0.93 -36.53
C ALA A 41 -16.69 -1.29 -36.93
N SER A 42 -15.79 -1.49 -35.95
CA SER A 42 -14.43 -1.96 -36.23
C SER A 42 -14.42 -3.44 -36.62
N ALA A 43 -15.16 -4.28 -35.90
CA ALA A 43 -15.27 -5.71 -36.19
C ALA A 43 -15.92 -5.98 -37.56
N SER A 44 -16.99 -5.24 -37.87
CA SER A 44 -17.68 -5.31 -39.16
C SER A 44 -16.76 -4.85 -40.31
N ARG A 45 -16.02 -3.74 -40.15
CA ARG A 45 -15.05 -3.30 -41.16
C ARG A 45 -13.86 -4.24 -41.32
N ALA A 46 -13.48 -4.96 -40.27
CA ALA A 46 -12.44 -5.96 -40.31
C ALA A 46 -12.91 -7.30 -40.93
N GLY A 47 -14.19 -7.44 -41.28
CA GLY A 47 -14.73 -8.66 -41.87
C GLY A 47 -14.69 -9.86 -40.91
N LEU A 48 -14.76 -9.63 -39.61
CA LEU A 48 -14.82 -10.73 -38.64
C LEU A 48 -16.13 -11.50 -38.82
N ASP A 49 -16.04 -12.81 -39.04
CA ASP A 49 -17.20 -13.71 -39.23
C ASP A 49 -18.22 -13.63 -38.09
N LYS A 50 -17.76 -13.30 -36.88
CA LYS A 50 -18.59 -13.08 -35.71
C LYS A 50 -18.53 -11.61 -35.31
N CYS A 51 -19.60 -10.88 -35.62
CA CYS A 51 -19.82 -9.56 -35.04
C CYS A 51 -19.87 -9.68 -33.51
N PRO A 52 -19.15 -8.86 -32.74
CA PRO A 52 -19.17 -8.92 -31.29
C PRO A 52 -20.60 -8.74 -30.81
N MET A 53 -21.17 -9.81 -30.26
CA MET A 53 -22.52 -9.83 -29.72
C MET A 53 -22.59 -8.83 -28.56
N ASP A 54 -23.76 -8.23 -28.35
CA ASP A 54 -23.94 -7.35 -27.20
C ASP A 54 -24.01 -8.17 -25.90
N GLU A 55 -22.86 -8.35 -25.27
CA GLU A 55 -22.71 -9.10 -24.01
C GLU A 55 -23.31 -8.37 -22.78
N ARG A 56 -24.19 -7.37 -22.96
CA ARG A 56 -24.91 -6.73 -21.83
C ARG A 56 -25.70 -7.71 -21.00
N PHE A 57 -26.36 -8.62 -21.72
CA PHE A 57 -27.34 -9.52 -21.14
C PHE A 57 -26.77 -10.92 -20.94
N LEU A 58 -25.54 -11.16 -21.39
CA LEU A 58 -24.85 -12.39 -21.16
C LEU A 58 -24.07 -12.29 -19.84
N PRO A 59 -24.14 -13.32 -18.98
CA PRO A 59 -23.24 -13.41 -17.85
C PRO A 59 -21.82 -13.41 -18.40
N ARG A 60 -21.00 -12.46 -17.93
CA ARG A 60 -19.60 -12.40 -18.34
C ARG A 60 -18.92 -13.66 -17.84
N ALA A 61 -18.29 -14.39 -18.75
CA ALA A 61 -17.43 -15.51 -18.38
C ALA A 61 -16.39 -15.04 -17.35
N ALA A 62 -16.03 -15.93 -16.43
CA ALA A 62 -14.94 -15.68 -15.50
C ALA A 62 -13.69 -15.31 -16.31
N LYS A 63 -13.19 -14.08 -16.10
CA LYS A 63 -11.98 -13.64 -16.76
C LYS A 63 -10.80 -14.22 -16.00
N GLU A 64 -9.92 -14.88 -16.73
CA GLU A 64 -8.61 -15.27 -16.19
C GLU A 64 -7.94 -14.05 -15.54
N PRO A 65 -7.40 -14.21 -14.32
CA PRO A 65 -6.76 -13.11 -13.62
C PRO A 65 -5.56 -12.64 -14.44
N SER A 66 -5.50 -11.32 -14.70
CA SER A 66 -4.31 -10.73 -15.34
C SER A 66 -3.05 -11.05 -14.52
N VAL A 67 -1.90 -11.20 -15.17
CA VAL A 67 -0.60 -11.44 -14.52
C VAL A 67 -0.34 -10.46 -13.37
N LYS A 68 -0.65 -9.17 -13.55
CA LYS A 68 -0.52 -8.15 -12.49
C LYS A 68 -1.44 -8.39 -11.29
N ARG A 69 -2.64 -8.91 -11.52
CA ARG A 69 -3.60 -9.27 -10.45
C ARG A 69 -3.07 -10.47 -9.69
N GLN A 70 -2.56 -11.48 -10.40
CA GLN A 70 -1.99 -12.68 -9.81
C GLN A 70 -0.79 -12.33 -8.90
N ALA A 71 0.15 -11.51 -9.38
CA ALA A 71 1.27 -11.06 -8.56
C ALA A 71 0.84 -10.31 -7.27
N VAL A 72 -0.22 -9.49 -7.34
CA VAL A 72 -0.77 -8.85 -6.14
C VAL A 72 -1.42 -9.87 -5.22
N TYR A 73 -2.14 -10.84 -5.77
CA TYR A 73 -2.77 -11.90 -5.00
C TYR A 73 -1.72 -12.73 -4.26
N ASP A 74 -0.67 -13.16 -4.96
CA ASP A 74 0.42 -13.97 -4.40
C ASP A 74 1.15 -13.20 -3.28
N PHE A 75 1.43 -11.91 -3.50
CA PHE A 75 2.00 -11.04 -2.47
C PHE A 75 1.12 -10.96 -1.21
N LEU A 76 -0.19 -10.73 -1.37
CA LEU A 76 -1.10 -10.63 -0.24
C LEU A 76 -1.32 -11.98 0.45
N HIS A 77 -1.26 -13.07 -0.30
CA HIS A 77 -1.33 -14.43 0.23
C HIS A 77 -0.10 -14.73 1.10
N ALA A 78 1.11 -14.47 0.58
CA ALA A 78 2.34 -14.62 1.35
C ALA A 78 2.32 -13.76 2.62
N LEU A 79 1.82 -12.53 2.52
CA LEU A 79 1.67 -11.64 3.69
C LEU A 79 0.67 -12.20 4.72
N TRP A 80 -0.43 -12.81 4.28
CA TRP A 80 -1.42 -13.47 5.14
C TRP A 80 -0.83 -14.69 5.86
N GLU A 81 -0.06 -15.50 5.16
CA GLU A 81 0.57 -16.71 5.72
C GLU A 81 1.68 -16.36 6.72
N GLN A 82 2.57 -15.43 6.36
CA GLN A 82 3.81 -15.17 7.10
C GLN A 82 3.64 -14.15 8.23
N ALA A 83 2.87 -13.09 7.99
CA ALA A 83 2.74 -11.96 8.91
C ALA A 83 1.34 -11.82 9.50
N GLY A 84 0.37 -12.59 9.00
CA GLY A 84 -0.98 -12.60 9.51
C GLY A 84 -1.05 -13.41 10.81
N GLU A 85 -1.37 -12.74 11.91
CA GLU A 85 -1.61 -13.40 13.19
C GLU A 85 -3.12 -13.39 13.51
N THR A 86 -3.62 -14.47 14.10
CA THR A 86 -4.98 -14.53 14.67
C THR A 86 -5.00 -13.80 16.01
N LEU A 87 -5.91 -12.84 16.19
CA LEU A 87 -6.08 -12.19 17.48
C LEU A 87 -6.91 -13.10 18.40
N PRO A 88 -6.56 -13.23 19.69
CA PRO A 88 -7.25 -14.13 20.62
C PRO A 88 -8.69 -13.69 20.93
N ASP A 89 -9.03 -12.41 20.73
CA ASP A 89 -10.34 -11.87 21.03
C ASP A 89 -11.26 -11.81 19.79
N PRO A 90 -12.24 -12.72 19.65
CA PRO A 90 -13.22 -12.66 18.56
C PRO A 90 -14.08 -11.39 18.62
N ASN A 91 -14.14 -10.73 19.79
CA ASN A 91 -14.94 -9.53 20.04
C ASN A 91 -14.20 -8.22 19.75
N HIS A 92 -12.92 -8.23 19.35
CA HIS A 92 -12.18 -7.03 18.99
C HIS A 92 -12.59 -6.48 17.60
N THR A 93 -13.83 -6.04 17.50
CA THR A 93 -14.42 -5.36 16.33
C THR A 93 -13.82 -3.98 16.06
N GLY A 94 -13.13 -3.37 17.05
CA GLY A 94 -12.67 -1.99 17.00
C GLY A 94 -11.43 -1.70 16.15
N SER A 95 -10.58 -2.68 15.85
CA SER A 95 -9.28 -2.43 15.19
C SER A 95 -9.29 -2.80 13.69
N ASN A 96 -10.23 -2.23 12.93
CA ASN A 96 -10.40 -2.56 11.51
C ASN A 96 -10.05 -1.36 10.61
N LYS A 97 -8.75 -1.07 10.43
CA LYS A 97 -8.34 -0.12 9.38
C LYS A 97 -8.40 -0.79 8.02
N ARG A 98 -9.13 -0.15 7.09
CA ARG A 98 -9.19 -0.50 5.67
C ARG A 98 -9.11 0.73 4.78
N PRO A 99 -8.79 0.55 3.48
CA PRO A 99 -9.11 1.54 2.47
C PRO A 99 -10.62 1.83 2.49
N ARG A 100 -11.01 2.99 3.02
CA ARG A 100 -12.43 3.41 3.13
C ARG A 100 -12.95 3.99 1.81
N GLN A 101 -12.89 3.24 0.71
CA GLN A 101 -13.36 3.73 -0.58
C GLN A 101 -14.58 2.95 -1.07
N GLY A 102 -15.69 3.68 -1.27
CA GLY A 102 -16.89 3.21 -1.96
C GLY A 102 -17.79 2.25 -1.15
N GLN A 103 -18.43 1.34 -1.88
CA GLN A 103 -19.43 0.38 -1.39
C GLN A 103 -18.89 -0.58 -0.31
N HIS A 104 -17.57 -0.82 -0.27
CA HIS A 104 -16.93 -1.77 0.64
C HIS A 104 -16.46 -1.14 1.96
N ARG A 105 -17.08 -0.03 2.38
CA ARG A 105 -16.71 0.66 3.62
C ARG A 105 -17.05 -0.15 4.88
N PHE A 106 -18.10 -0.97 4.81
CA PHE A 106 -18.59 -1.79 5.90
C PHE A 106 -18.54 -3.26 5.48
N ASP A 107 -18.16 -4.13 6.42
CA ASP A 107 -18.37 -5.55 6.24
C ASP A 107 -19.84 -5.87 6.42
N ASP A 108 -20.30 -6.84 5.64
CA ASP A 108 -21.50 -7.56 6.01
C ASP A 108 -21.26 -8.26 7.37
N LYS A 109 -22.24 -8.13 8.27
CA LYS A 109 -22.22 -8.74 9.61
C LYS A 109 -22.20 -10.27 9.51
N SER A 110 -22.67 -10.83 8.40
CA SER A 110 -22.73 -12.27 8.15
C SER A 110 -21.40 -12.91 7.72
N LEU A 111 -20.37 -12.11 7.40
CA LEU A 111 -19.13 -12.64 6.84
C LEU A 111 -18.38 -13.52 7.87
N PRO A 112 -17.99 -14.76 7.50
CA PRO A 112 -17.22 -15.63 8.38
C PRO A 112 -15.86 -14.99 8.69
N ARG A 113 -15.52 -14.89 9.97
CA ARG A 113 -14.26 -14.30 10.46
C ARG A 113 -13.27 -15.33 10.98
N THR A 114 -13.51 -16.61 10.72
CA THR A 114 -12.64 -17.72 11.16
C THR A 114 -11.22 -17.60 10.61
N ASP A 115 -11.10 -17.16 9.36
CA ASP A 115 -9.82 -17.10 8.63
C ASP A 115 -9.20 -15.69 8.67
N LEU A 116 -9.76 -14.80 9.48
CA LEU A 116 -9.36 -13.41 9.55
C LEU A 116 -8.04 -13.27 10.30
N ARG A 117 -6.98 -12.90 9.57
CA ARG A 117 -5.67 -12.61 10.14
C ARG A 117 -5.36 -11.12 10.11
N HIS A 118 -4.68 -10.68 11.16
CA HIS A 118 -4.29 -9.29 11.35
C HIS A 118 -2.80 -9.12 11.09
N ILE A 119 -2.48 -8.32 10.06
CA ILE A 119 -1.10 -7.97 9.71
C ILE A 119 -0.58 -6.81 10.56
N PRO A 120 0.76 -6.60 10.59
CA PRO A 120 1.38 -5.56 11.39
C PRO A 120 0.78 -4.16 11.18
N PRO A 121 0.90 -3.26 12.17
CA PRO A 121 0.45 -1.89 12.02
C PRO A 121 1.30 -1.18 10.95
N GLY A 122 0.62 -0.65 9.92
CA GLY A 122 1.24 0.07 8.81
C GLY A 122 0.22 0.93 8.07
N LYS A 123 0.67 1.81 7.16
CA LYS A 123 -0.26 2.46 6.24
C LYS A 123 -0.53 1.51 5.08
N PHE A 124 -1.75 1.50 4.56
CA PHE A 124 -2.10 0.72 3.37
C PHE A 124 -1.13 0.94 2.19
N MET A 125 -0.69 2.19 2.00
CA MET A 125 0.26 2.54 0.95
C MET A 125 1.67 1.97 1.16
N ASP A 126 2.04 1.59 2.38
CA ASP A 126 3.34 0.97 2.65
C ASP A 126 3.34 -0.48 2.10
N TYR A 127 2.23 -1.21 2.26
CA TYR A 127 2.07 -2.54 1.67
C TYR A 127 2.08 -2.52 0.14
N LEU A 128 1.45 -1.52 -0.48
CA LEU A 128 1.54 -1.33 -1.92
C LEU A 128 2.99 -1.06 -2.38
N ARG A 129 3.78 -0.31 -1.59
CA ARG A 129 5.20 -0.08 -1.90
C ARG A 129 5.99 -1.38 -1.81
N LEU A 130 5.76 -2.20 -0.79
CA LEU A 130 6.39 -3.52 -0.66
C LEU A 130 6.07 -4.42 -1.85
N CYS A 131 4.79 -4.50 -2.24
CA CYS A 131 4.34 -5.27 -3.41
C CYS A 131 5.04 -4.84 -4.70
N ARG A 132 5.25 -3.53 -4.91
CA ARG A 132 5.99 -2.99 -6.06
C ARG A 132 7.50 -3.25 -6.00
N LEU A 133 8.08 -3.27 -4.80
CA LEU A 133 9.50 -3.60 -4.62
C LEU A 133 9.78 -5.07 -4.92
N GLU A 134 8.84 -5.95 -4.58
CA GLU A 134 8.93 -7.38 -4.88
C GLU A 134 8.67 -7.70 -6.35
N ASN A 135 7.89 -6.84 -7.03
CA ASN A 135 7.54 -7.00 -8.44
C ASN A 135 7.93 -5.76 -9.26
N PRO A 136 9.24 -5.45 -9.41
CA PRO A 136 9.71 -4.22 -10.04
C PRO A 136 9.31 -4.12 -11.51
N ASP A 137 9.21 -5.25 -12.21
CA ASP A 137 8.84 -5.30 -13.62
C ASP A 137 7.35 -5.01 -13.86
N LEU A 138 6.52 -5.15 -12.80
CA LEU A 138 5.08 -4.96 -12.89
C LEU A 138 4.71 -3.57 -12.35
N LEU A 139 4.25 -2.69 -13.25
CA LEU A 139 3.64 -1.41 -12.87
C LEU A 139 2.26 -1.64 -12.23
N ILE A 140 2.25 -1.97 -10.93
CA ILE A 140 1.06 -2.24 -10.13
C ILE A 140 0.43 -0.91 -9.69
N SER A 141 -0.81 -0.66 -10.12
CA SER A 141 -1.55 0.54 -9.75
C SER A 141 -2.18 0.42 -8.35
N ARG A 142 -2.39 1.55 -7.68
CA ARG A 142 -3.15 1.59 -6.41
C ARG A 142 -4.56 1.01 -6.56
N LYS A 143 -5.23 1.27 -7.69
CA LYS A 143 -6.59 0.79 -7.96
C LYS A 143 -6.64 -0.73 -8.03
N LEU A 144 -5.68 -1.34 -8.75
CA LEU A 144 -5.57 -2.81 -8.83
C LEU A 144 -5.32 -3.42 -7.45
N PHE A 145 -4.35 -2.88 -6.71
CA PHE A 145 -4.00 -3.38 -5.38
C PHE A 145 -5.17 -3.29 -4.39
N THR A 146 -5.86 -2.15 -4.33
CA THR A 146 -7.08 -2.01 -3.52
C THR A 146 -8.17 -2.96 -3.96
N SER A 147 -8.34 -3.18 -5.27
CA SER A 147 -9.34 -4.11 -5.78
C SER A 147 -9.08 -5.54 -5.31
N VAL A 148 -7.86 -6.04 -5.42
CA VAL A 148 -7.52 -7.41 -4.98
C VAL A 148 -7.66 -7.54 -3.47
N TRP A 149 -7.19 -6.55 -2.72
CA TRP A 149 -7.34 -6.54 -1.26
C TRP A 149 -8.81 -6.61 -0.83
N MET A 150 -9.67 -5.80 -1.44
CA MET A 150 -11.07 -5.64 -1.04
C MET A 150 -11.98 -6.73 -1.60
N VAL A 151 -11.61 -7.40 -2.69
CA VAL A 151 -12.42 -8.46 -3.30
C VAL A 151 -11.95 -9.83 -2.83
N ASP A 152 -10.66 -10.12 -2.95
CA ASP A 152 -10.13 -11.48 -2.74
C ASP A 152 -9.72 -11.71 -1.28
N PHE A 153 -9.28 -10.67 -0.57
CA PHE A 153 -8.82 -10.74 0.82
C PHE A 153 -9.77 -10.07 1.82
N GLN A 154 -11.01 -9.79 1.41
CA GLN A 154 -11.98 -9.12 2.27
C GLN A 154 -12.17 -9.87 3.59
N ASN A 155 -12.23 -11.20 3.60
CA ASN A 155 -12.48 -11.96 4.83
C ASN A 155 -11.21 -12.52 5.47
N LYS A 156 -10.05 -12.27 4.86
CA LYS A 156 -8.78 -12.90 5.24
C LYS A 156 -7.82 -11.93 5.92
N LEU A 157 -7.77 -10.66 5.50
CA LEU A 157 -6.68 -9.75 5.88
C LEU A 157 -7.15 -8.41 6.49
N ARG A 158 -6.55 -8.01 7.62
CA ARG A 158 -6.82 -6.72 8.30
C ARG A 158 -5.55 -6.04 8.78
N ILE A 159 -5.49 -4.71 8.63
CA ILE A 159 -4.40 -3.90 9.20
C ILE A 159 -4.75 -3.52 10.63
N ARG A 160 -3.86 -3.83 11.59
CA ARG A 160 -3.99 -3.39 12.98
C ARG A 160 -3.99 -1.87 13.11
N GLN A 161 -4.90 -1.33 13.91
CA GLN A 161 -5.06 0.11 14.11
C GLN A 161 -3.95 0.69 14.98
N THR A 162 -3.56 -0.07 16.01
CA THR A 162 -2.59 0.24 17.06
C THR A 162 -1.63 -0.94 17.19
N GLY A 163 -0.34 -0.66 17.41
CA GLY A 163 0.60 -1.71 17.80
C GLY A 163 0.39 -2.00 19.28
N HIS A 164 -0.46 -2.97 19.62
CA HIS A 164 -0.81 -3.29 21.01
C HIS A 164 0.25 -4.03 21.81
N HIS A 165 1.44 -4.23 21.26
CA HIS A 165 2.54 -4.83 22.01
C HIS A 165 3.66 -3.79 22.15
N ALA A 166 4.18 -3.67 23.37
CA ALA A 166 5.53 -3.17 23.58
C ALA A 166 6.40 -3.89 22.55
N LYS A 167 6.91 -3.14 21.57
CA LYS A 167 7.67 -3.76 20.48
C LYS A 167 8.88 -4.40 21.14
N CYS A 168 9.02 -5.72 21.01
CA CYS A 168 10.23 -6.36 21.49
C CYS A 168 11.43 -5.67 20.81
N SER A 169 12.55 -5.59 21.52
CA SER A 169 13.75 -4.90 21.06
C SER A 169 14.17 -5.36 19.65
N VAL A 170 13.92 -6.63 19.32
CA VAL A 170 14.13 -7.23 17.99
C VAL A 170 13.26 -6.58 16.91
N CYS A 171 11.96 -6.41 17.13
CA CYS A 171 11.05 -5.77 16.19
C CYS A 171 11.36 -4.26 16.01
N ILE A 172 11.82 -3.58 17.07
CA ILE A 172 12.33 -2.20 16.96
C ILE A 172 13.60 -2.19 16.11
N ARG A 173 14.55 -3.09 16.38
CA ARG A 173 15.82 -3.21 15.65
C ARG A 173 15.60 -3.48 14.17
N HIS A 174 14.74 -4.45 13.83
CA HIS A 174 14.39 -4.75 12.44
C HIS A 174 13.71 -3.56 11.76
N ARG A 175 12.76 -2.89 12.42
CA ARG A 175 12.13 -1.69 11.88
C ARG A 175 13.13 -0.56 11.61
N LEU A 176 14.11 -0.35 12.50
CA LEU A 176 15.15 0.66 12.32
C LEU A 176 16.11 0.29 11.18
N ILE A 177 16.49 -0.98 11.05
CA ILE A 177 17.32 -1.48 9.93
C ILE A 177 16.59 -1.28 8.60
N ILE A 178 15.32 -1.70 8.51
CA ILE A 178 14.49 -1.53 7.31
C ILE A 178 14.36 -0.04 6.97
N LYS A 179 14.03 0.81 7.95
CA LYS A 179 13.92 2.26 7.73
C LYS A 179 15.24 2.87 7.24
N ARG A 180 16.38 2.41 7.77
CA ARG A 180 17.72 2.87 7.37
C ARG A 180 18.07 2.42 5.95
N LYS A 181 17.78 1.18 5.58
CA LYS A 181 17.98 0.66 4.21
C LYS A 181 17.06 1.34 3.19
N CYS A 182 15.78 1.52 3.51
CA CYS A 182 14.83 2.18 2.61
C CYS A 182 15.13 3.68 2.43
N HIS A 183 15.52 4.41 3.47
CA HIS A 183 15.92 5.82 3.31
C HIS A 183 17.21 5.96 2.50
N PHE A 184 18.11 4.99 2.60
CA PHE A 184 19.37 4.99 1.87
C PHE A 184 19.18 4.68 0.37
N ALA A 185 18.32 3.71 0.04
CA ALA A 185 17.93 3.44 -1.35
C ALA A 185 17.32 4.68 -2.02
N ASN A 186 16.34 5.32 -1.37
CA ASN A 186 15.73 6.56 -1.87
C ASN A 186 16.71 7.75 -1.97
N PHE A 187 17.81 7.75 -1.20
CA PHE A 187 18.84 8.76 -1.30
C PHE A 187 19.72 8.53 -2.54
N LEU A 188 20.11 7.29 -2.82
CA LEU A 188 20.91 6.95 -4.01
C LEU A 188 20.15 7.16 -5.33
N ASP A 189 18.83 7.01 -5.31
CA ASP A 189 17.99 7.18 -6.49
C ASP A 189 17.61 8.64 -6.77
N ASN A 190 18.08 9.61 -5.97
CA ASN A 190 17.75 11.02 -6.16
C ASN A 190 18.48 11.59 -7.41
N PRO A 191 17.75 12.02 -8.46
CA PRO A 191 18.35 12.50 -9.71
C PRO A 191 19.20 13.77 -9.54
N HIS A 192 18.96 14.58 -8.50
CA HIS A 192 19.79 15.76 -8.21
C HIS A 192 21.23 15.40 -7.78
N LEU A 193 21.46 14.19 -7.29
CA LEU A 193 22.81 13.73 -6.92
C LEU A 193 23.60 13.16 -8.10
N LYS A 194 22.93 12.79 -9.21
CA LYS A 194 23.59 12.27 -10.42
C LYS A 194 24.33 13.35 -11.23
N GLY A 195 24.06 14.64 -10.97
CA GLY A 195 24.74 15.76 -11.62
C GLY A 195 26.02 16.25 -10.93
N ILE A 196 26.36 15.72 -9.74
CA ILE A 196 27.59 16.09 -9.02
C ILE A 196 28.71 15.19 -9.52
N GLY A 197 29.21 15.48 -10.72
CA GLY A 197 30.27 14.71 -11.39
C GLY A 197 31.53 14.61 -10.52
N GLY A 198 31.98 13.37 -10.28
CA GLY A 198 33.29 13.07 -9.69
C GLY A 198 33.28 12.40 -8.32
N LEU A 199 32.13 12.27 -7.65
CA LEU A 199 32.07 11.57 -6.36
C LEU A 199 31.74 10.09 -6.56
N THR A 200 32.68 9.21 -6.21
CA THR A 200 32.45 7.76 -6.14
C THR A 200 31.32 7.45 -5.17
N ARG A 201 30.60 6.34 -5.38
CA ARG A 201 29.51 5.88 -4.50
C ARG A 201 29.90 5.93 -3.01
N ASP A 202 31.12 5.51 -2.69
CA ASP A 202 31.64 5.51 -1.32
C ASP A 202 31.84 6.91 -0.74
N SER A 203 32.25 7.88 -1.56
CA SER A 203 32.39 9.28 -1.13
C SER A 203 31.03 9.95 -0.88
N LEU A 204 29.97 9.58 -1.61
CA LEU A 204 28.60 10.06 -1.36
C LEU A 204 28.04 9.46 -0.06
N ILE A 205 28.34 8.19 0.20
CA ILE A 205 28.00 7.50 1.45
C ILE A 205 28.66 8.22 2.62
N ASP A 206 29.97 8.44 2.54
CA ASP A 206 30.75 9.08 3.58
C ASP A 206 30.27 10.52 3.84
N LYS A 207 30.01 11.29 2.78
CA LYS A 207 29.50 12.67 2.89
C LYS A 207 28.08 12.74 3.48
N PHE A 208 27.21 11.78 3.16
CA PHE A 208 25.88 11.65 3.76
C PHE A 208 25.94 11.37 5.26
N TRP A 209 26.85 10.49 5.69
CA TRP A 209 27.04 10.17 7.11
C TRP A 209 27.76 11.29 7.89
N ARG A 210 28.73 11.97 7.28
CA ARG A 210 29.42 13.15 7.86
C ARG A 210 28.49 14.34 8.07
N ARG A 211 27.63 14.70 7.10
CA ARG A 211 26.69 15.84 7.23
C ARG A 211 25.66 15.66 8.35
N ARG A 212 25.35 14.43 8.75
CA ARG A 212 24.44 14.16 9.87
C ARG A 212 25.15 14.06 11.22
N ASN A 213 26.45 14.34 11.26
CA ASN A 213 27.28 14.23 12.47
C ASN A 213 27.15 12.85 13.13
N VAL A 214 27.08 11.80 12.31
CA VAL A 214 27.04 10.40 12.76
C VAL A 214 28.22 9.64 12.17
N ALA A 215 29.44 10.08 12.48
CA ALA A 215 30.54 9.14 12.62
C ALA A 215 30.37 8.54 14.02
N GLN A 216 29.66 7.43 14.15
CA GLN A 216 29.51 6.75 15.43
C GLN A 216 29.70 5.26 15.26
N SER A 217 30.75 4.76 15.92
CA SER A 217 30.89 3.35 16.24
C SER A 217 29.66 2.86 17.01
N LEU A 218 29.41 1.55 16.99
CA LEU A 218 28.28 0.93 17.67
C LEU A 218 28.21 1.30 19.17
N SER A 219 29.38 1.53 19.80
CA SER A 219 29.51 1.96 21.19
C SER A 219 28.90 3.33 21.47
N ASP A 220 28.95 4.25 20.53
CA ASP A 220 28.45 5.62 20.69
C ASP A 220 26.92 5.70 20.67
N VAL A 221 26.28 4.83 19.87
CA VAL A 221 24.83 4.67 19.85
C VAL A 221 24.34 4.06 21.17
N VAL A 222 25.09 3.10 21.72
CA VAL A 222 24.80 2.52 23.04
C VAL A 222 25.00 3.56 24.15
N LEU A 223 26.07 4.36 24.10
CA LEU A 223 26.32 5.43 25.07
C LEU A 223 25.25 6.52 25.05
N ARG A 224 24.79 6.95 23.87
CA ARG A 224 23.68 7.93 23.78
C ARG A 224 22.36 7.36 24.26
N THR A 225 22.09 6.08 24.01
CA THR A 225 20.88 5.42 24.53
C THR A 225 20.94 5.32 26.06
N LYS A 226 22.11 4.99 26.62
CA LYS A 226 22.34 5.03 28.07
C LYS A 226 22.18 6.45 28.64
N ARG A 227 22.74 7.46 27.97
CA ARG A 227 22.65 8.88 28.36
C ARG A 227 21.23 9.43 28.32
N PHE A 228 20.42 8.96 27.37
CA PHE A 228 19.00 9.27 27.25
C PHE A 228 18.15 8.65 28.37
N MET A 229 18.56 7.50 28.90
CA MET A 229 17.86 6.81 30.00
C MET A 229 18.32 7.27 31.39
N SER A 230 19.48 7.94 31.48
CA SER A 230 20.05 8.51 32.71
C SER A 230 19.74 10.01 32.90
N ASP A 231 18.95 10.61 32.03
CA ASP A 231 18.59 12.03 32.10
C ASP A 231 17.52 12.27 33.20
N ALA A 232 17.95 12.91 34.29
CA ALA A 232 17.13 13.14 35.49
C ALA A 232 15.91 14.02 35.23
N GLU A 233 15.97 14.90 34.24
CA GLU A 233 14.84 15.76 33.86
C GLU A 233 13.76 15.00 33.07
N TYR A 234 14.14 13.86 32.48
CA TYR A 234 13.29 13.07 31.59
C TYR A 234 12.67 11.84 32.27
N GLN A 235 13.29 11.33 33.34
CA GLN A 235 12.74 10.21 34.11
C GLN A 235 11.29 10.45 34.60
N PRO A 236 10.91 11.63 35.15
CA PRO A 236 9.54 11.85 35.66
C PRO A 236 8.48 11.74 34.56
N LYS A 237 8.83 12.07 33.32
CA LYS A 237 7.91 12.03 32.16
C LYS A 237 7.66 10.60 31.67
N VAL A 238 8.58 9.67 31.93
CA VAL A 238 8.43 8.25 31.62
C VAL A 238 7.57 7.54 32.67
N PHE A 239 7.63 7.98 33.93
CA PHE A 239 6.82 7.43 35.02
C PHE A 239 5.32 7.77 34.93
N LEU A 240 4.93 8.77 34.14
CA LEU A 240 3.52 9.06 33.82
C LEU A 240 2.85 7.99 32.93
N TYR A 241 3.62 7.02 32.41
CA TYR A 241 3.13 5.99 31.49
C TYR A 241 3.17 4.55 32.05
N LEU A 242 3.42 4.37 33.35
CA LEU A 242 3.48 3.05 34.00
C LEU A 242 2.35 2.88 35.04
N PRO A 243 1.68 1.70 35.12
CA PRO A 243 0.68 1.45 36.14
C PRO A 243 1.30 1.48 37.56
N ALA A 244 0.61 2.13 38.50
CA ALA A 244 1.11 2.50 39.83
C ALA A 244 1.71 1.34 40.66
N CYS A 245 1.32 0.09 40.42
CA CYS A 245 1.81 -1.06 41.20
C CYS A 245 3.26 -1.47 40.92
N GLN A 246 3.86 -1.05 39.79
CA GLN A 246 5.27 -1.33 39.48
C GLN A 246 6.23 -0.22 39.90
N ALA A 247 5.75 1.02 40.02
CA ALA A 247 6.56 2.15 40.47
C ALA A 247 6.99 2.02 41.95
N MET A 248 6.11 1.51 42.82
CA MET A 248 6.43 1.33 44.25
C MET A 248 7.48 0.25 44.52
N LYS A 249 7.56 -0.80 43.68
CA LYS A 249 8.59 -1.86 43.84
C LYS A 249 10.00 -1.37 43.54
N VAL A 250 10.16 -0.32 42.73
CA VAL A 250 11.45 0.28 42.39
C VAL A 250 11.83 1.38 43.39
N ALA A 251 10.85 2.14 43.89
CA ALA A 251 11.09 3.19 44.88
C ALA A 251 11.45 2.68 46.29
N MET A 252 11.09 1.43 46.61
CA MET A 252 11.31 0.82 47.93
C MET A 252 12.49 -0.16 47.98
N ALA A 253 13.30 -0.25 46.91
CA ALA A 253 14.52 -1.06 46.93
C ALA A 253 15.61 -0.32 47.75
N PRO A 254 16.23 -0.96 48.75
CA PRO A 254 17.24 -0.31 49.58
C PRO A 254 18.50 0.00 48.77
N SER A 255 18.99 1.24 48.90
CA SER A 255 20.26 1.67 48.31
C SER A 255 21.43 0.87 48.90
N PRO A 256 22.43 0.48 48.09
CA PRO A 256 23.62 -0.19 48.61
C PRO A 256 24.41 0.77 49.53
N PRO A 257 25.03 0.25 50.60
CA PRO A 257 25.77 1.09 51.53
C PRO A 257 27.11 1.50 50.91
N GLY A 258 27.36 2.81 50.93
CA GLY A 258 28.70 3.39 50.79
C GLY A 258 29.12 3.70 49.36
N GLN A 259 28.91 4.96 48.97
CA GLN A 259 30.01 5.79 48.45
C GLN A 259 29.61 7.26 48.50
N TRP A 260 30.31 7.97 49.36
CA TRP A 260 30.34 9.42 49.47
C TRP A 260 31.24 9.99 48.38
N PHE A 261 30.81 11.08 47.76
CA PHE A 261 31.62 12.16 47.15
C PHE A 261 30.70 13.39 47.16
N ASN A 262 30.81 14.32 48.12
CA ASN A 262 31.78 15.43 48.25
C ASN A 262 31.98 16.27 46.97
N ASP A 263 31.46 17.50 47.06
CA ASP A 263 31.86 18.80 46.46
C ASP A 263 32.12 18.82 44.93
N VAL A 264 31.43 19.66 44.15
CA VAL A 264 31.42 21.15 44.09
C VAL A 264 30.11 21.63 43.48
#